data_AF-A0A0L8HN17-F1
#
_entry.id   AF-A0A0L8HN17-F1
#
_cell.length_a   1.000
_cell.length_b   1.000
_cell.length_c   1.000
_cell.angle_alpha   90.00
_cell.angle_beta   90.00
_cell.angle_gamma   90.00
#
_symmetry.space_group_name_H-M   'P 1'
#
loop_
_entity.id
_entity.type
_entity.pdbx_description
1 polymer ?
#
loop_
_entity_poly.entity_id
_entity_poly.type
_entity_poly.pdbx_seq_one_letter_code
_entity_poly.pdbx_strand_id
1 'polypeptide(L)'
;SSISGDGDVTFNDDIFDEALRLIDDKVQSLGGNKLEIYGLPAPIRDVQHRLPQELIRETSYNMESLQAVVNEKEPILVQDQKEVYWQVLISVDNNTGRVFLDTPGGTGKTLLINLLLAK
;
A
#
# COMPACT_ATOMS: atom_id res chain seq x y z
N SER A 1 5.93 31.48 -19.65
CA SER A 1 6.81 30.45 -20.20
C SER A 1 7.02 29.37 -19.17
N SER A 2 6.77 28.12 -19.56
CA SER A 2 6.85 26.89 -18.78
C SER A 2 8.28 26.43 -18.52
N ILE A 3 8.42 25.49 -17.55
CA ILE A 3 9.39 24.39 -17.31
C ILE A 3 9.42 24.24 -15.76
N SER A 4 8.80 23.28 -15.06
CA SER A 4 8.80 21.80 -15.09
C SER A 4 10.17 21.15 -14.84
N GLY A 5 10.27 20.39 -13.75
CA GLY A 5 11.46 19.69 -13.25
C GLY A 5 11.94 20.37 -11.96
N ASP A 6 11.96 19.75 -10.79
CA ASP A 6 12.41 18.39 -10.51
C ASP A 6 11.69 17.89 -9.24
N GLY A 7 11.31 16.61 -9.22
CA GLY A 7 10.78 15.99 -8.02
C GLY A 7 11.90 15.86 -7.02
N ASP A 8 11.98 16.78 -6.07
CA ASP A 8 12.88 16.70 -4.93
C ASP A 8 12.44 15.49 -4.10
N VAL A 9 12.95 14.32 -4.46
CA VAL A 9 12.95 13.15 -3.58
C VAL A 9 13.86 13.55 -2.45
N THR A 10 13.29 14.22 -1.45
CA THR A 10 13.96 14.56 -0.21
C THR A 10 14.64 13.27 0.26
N PHE A 11 15.98 13.25 0.22
CA PHE A 11 16.77 12.16 0.78
C PHE A 11 16.43 12.12 2.27
N ASN A 12 15.43 11.31 2.60
CA ASN A 12 14.88 11.21 3.94
C ASN A 12 15.81 10.32 4.74
N ASP A 13 16.13 10.72 5.98
CA ASP A 13 17.01 9.97 6.87
C ASP A 13 16.55 8.51 7.02
N ASP A 14 15.24 8.26 6.93
CA ASP A 14 14.64 6.93 6.95
C ASP A 14 15.07 6.04 5.76
N ILE A 15 15.20 6.62 4.56
CA ILE A 15 15.62 5.89 3.35
C ILE A 15 17.10 5.52 3.48
N PHE A 16 17.91 6.45 3.99
CA PHE A 16 19.33 6.23 4.22
C PHE A 16 19.56 5.14 5.28
N ASP A 17 18.80 5.19 6.37
CA ASP A 17 18.88 4.22 7.45
C ASP A 17 18.41 2.81 7.02
N GLU A 18 17.36 2.73 6.19
CA GLU A 18 16.94 1.45 5.60
C GLU A 18 17.98 0.87 4.64
N ALA A 19 18.63 1.71 3.84
CA ALA A 19 19.72 1.27 2.98
C ALA A 19 20.89 0.71 3.80
N LEU A 20 21.29 1.37 4.88
CA LEU A 20 22.32 0.89 5.80
C LEU A 20 21.95 -0.46 6.41
N ARG A 21 20.68 -0.65 6.81
CA ARG A 21 20.21 -1.92 7.37
C ARG A 21 20.32 -3.06 6.37
N LEU A 22 19.89 -2.85 5.13
CA LEU A 22 19.98 -3.85 4.08
C LEU A 22 21.43 -4.23 3.76
N ILE A 23 22.33 -3.26 3.77
CA ILE A 23 23.77 -3.49 3.59
C ILE A 23 24.34 -4.26 4.79
N ASP A 24 24.00 -3.89 6.02
CA ASP A 24 24.45 -4.57 7.25
C ASP A 24 24.01 -6.04 7.28
N ASP A 25 22.74 -6.31 6.98
CA ASP A 25 22.19 -7.67 6.90
C ASP A 25 22.91 -8.49 5.82
N LYS A 26 23.18 -7.88 4.66
CA LYS A 26 23.87 -8.56 3.56
C LYS A 26 25.32 -8.86 3.91
N VAL A 27 26.04 -7.92 4.49
CA VAL A 27 27.43 -8.09 4.92
C VAL A 27 27.53 -9.19 5.98
N GLN A 28 26.63 -9.18 6.98
CA GLN A 28 26.57 -10.24 7.99
C GLN A 28 26.24 -11.61 7.38
N SER A 29 25.33 -11.68 6.39
CA SER A 29 25.00 -12.94 5.70
C SER A 29 26.20 -13.56 4.95
N LEU A 30 27.16 -12.72 4.55
CA LEU A 30 28.40 -13.14 3.87
C LEU A 30 29.54 -13.41 4.86
N GLY A 31 29.29 -13.34 6.17
CA GLY A 31 30.31 -13.48 7.21
C GLY A 31 31.22 -12.25 7.38
N GLY A 32 30.79 -11.10 6.84
CA GLY A 32 31.51 -9.82 6.99
C GLY A 32 31.30 -9.17 8.35
N ASN A 33 32.13 -8.17 8.64
CA ASN A 33 32.08 -7.42 9.90
C ASN A 33 30.99 -6.32 9.92
N LYS A 34 30.77 -5.68 11.08
CA LYS A 34 29.86 -4.53 11.21
C LYS A 34 30.23 -3.39 10.24
N LEU A 35 29.21 -2.64 9.81
CA LEU A 35 29.36 -1.51 8.89
C LEU A 35 30.36 -0.44 9.33
N GLU A 36 30.52 -0.25 10.64
CA GLU A 36 31.47 0.70 11.24
C GLU A 36 32.92 0.47 10.75
N ILE A 37 33.30 -0.78 10.48
CA ILE A 37 34.65 -1.14 10.02
C ILE A 37 34.89 -0.71 8.56
N TYR A 38 33.82 -0.51 7.79
CA TYR A 38 33.88 0.02 6.43
C TYR A 38 33.67 1.54 6.36
N GLY A 39 33.63 2.22 7.53
CA GLY A 39 33.43 3.67 7.60
C GLY A 39 31.98 4.11 7.43
N LEU A 40 31.02 3.19 7.56
CA LEU A 40 29.58 3.47 7.49
C LEU A 40 28.97 3.54 8.90
N PRO A 41 27.98 4.44 9.14
CA PRO A 41 27.28 4.49 10.42
C PRO A 41 26.43 3.23 10.63
N ALA A 42 26.24 2.84 11.88
CA ALA A 42 25.39 1.70 12.23
C ALA A 42 23.91 2.01 11.95
N PRO A 43 23.15 1.06 11.39
CA PRO A 43 21.71 1.25 11.15
C PRO A 43 20.94 1.36 12.48
N ILE A 44 19.93 2.22 12.53
CA ILE A 44 19.03 2.37 13.67
C ILE A 44 18.13 1.11 13.74
N ARG A 45 18.33 0.29 14.77
CA ARG A 45 17.61 -0.99 14.94
C ARG A 45 16.31 -0.86 15.74
N ASP A 46 15.73 0.33 15.79
CA ASP A 46 14.51 0.56 16.59
C ASP A 46 13.27 0.06 15.84
N VAL A 47 13.12 -1.26 15.82
CA VAL A 47 11.97 -1.96 15.23
C VAL A 47 10.66 -1.54 15.92
N GLN A 48 10.72 -1.14 17.19
CA GLN A 48 9.54 -0.76 17.98
C GLN A 48 8.95 0.58 17.51
N HIS A 49 9.79 1.53 17.05
CA HIS A 49 9.33 2.79 16.49
C HIS A 49 8.94 2.72 15.01
N ARG A 50 9.52 1.79 14.24
CA ARG A 50 9.22 1.61 12.80
C ARG A 50 7.89 0.90 12.53
N LEU A 51 7.51 -0.12 13.32
CA LEU A 51 6.22 -0.81 13.12
C LEU A 51 5.01 0.15 13.16
N PRO A 52 4.91 1.08 14.13
CA PRO A 52 3.88 2.11 14.12
C PRO A 52 3.95 3.04 12.90
N GLN A 53 5.15 3.39 12.43
CA GLN A 53 5.32 4.30 11.28
C GLN A 53 4.92 3.64 9.96
N GLU A 54 5.35 2.40 9.71
CA GLU A 54 4.92 1.64 8.53
C GLU A 54 3.41 1.40 8.57
N LEU A 55 2.85 1.08 9.74
CA LEU A 55 1.40 0.95 9.89
C LEU A 55 0.69 2.26 9.55
N ILE A 56 1.14 3.40 10.07
CA ILE A 56 0.55 4.71 9.75
C ILE A 56 0.70 5.01 8.26
N ARG A 57 1.86 4.71 7.65
CA ARG A 57 2.11 4.95 6.23
C ARG A 57 1.22 4.07 5.33
N GLU A 58 1.07 2.80 5.67
CA GLU A 58 0.22 1.84 4.95
C GLU A 58 -1.27 2.14 5.15
N THR A 59 -1.67 2.68 6.31
CA THR A 59 -3.07 2.97 6.65
C THR A 59 -3.48 4.44 6.44
N SER A 60 -2.54 5.33 6.07
CA SER A 60 -2.79 6.74 5.77
C SER A 60 -3.43 6.91 4.39
N TYR A 61 -4.55 6.24 4.17
CA TYR A 61 -5.35 6.41 2.97
C TYR A 61 -5.96 7.81 2.92
N ASN A 62 -5.90 8.46 1.75
CA ASN A 62 -6.64 9.69 1.52
C ASN A 62 -8.13 9.36 1.38
N MET A 63 -8.86 9.49 2.49
CA MET A 63 -10.30 9.21 2.56
C MET A 63 -11.11 10.02 1.54
N GLU A 64 -10.73 11.26 1.23
CA GLU A 64 -11.42 12.08 0.22
C GLU A 64 -11.25 11.50 -1.18
N SER A 65 -10.05 11.01 -1.50
CA SER A 65 -9.75 10.36 -2.78
C SER A 65 -10.49 9.03 -2.92
N LEU A 66 -10.55 8.23 -1.85
CA LEU A 66 -11.33 6.99 -1.84
C LEU A 66 -12.83 7.28 -2.01
N GLN A 67 -13.35 8.28 -1.29
CA GLN A 67 -14.76 8.68 -1.42
C GLN A 67 -15.09 9.20 -2.82
N ALA A 68 -14.17 9.93 -3.48
CA ALA A 68 -14.33 10.36 -4.86
C ALA A 68 -14.45 9.16 -5.82
N VAL A 69 -13.63 8.12 -5.62
CA VAL A 69 -13.71 6.88 -6.41
C VAL A 69 -15.07 6.20 -6.21
N VAL A 70 -15.57 6.11 -4.97
CA VAL A 70 -16.90 5.54 -4.70
C VAL A 70 -17.99 6.34 -5.42
N ASN A 71 -17.98 7.66 -5.27
CA ASN A 71 -18.99 8.54 -5.87
C ASN A 71 -18.99 8.51 -7.40
N GLU A 72 -17.83 8.33 -8.04
CA GLU A 72 -17.71 8.24 -9.49
C GLU A 72 -18.10 6.85 -10.01
N LYS A 73 -17.68 5.78 -9.32
CA LYS A 73 -17.76 4.40 -9.82
C LYS A 73 -19.05 3.68 -9.42
N GLU A 74 -19.67 4.02 -8.30
CA GLU A 74 -20.94 3.44 -7.84
C GLU A 74 -22.13 3.68 -8.82
N PRO A 75 -22.34 4.89 -9.39
CA PRO A 75 -23.47 5.12 -10.30
C PRO A 75 -23.31 4.46 -11.68
N ILE A 76 -22.09 4.17 -12.12
CA ILE A 76 -21.80 3.55 -13.43
C ILE A 76 -21.87 2.02 -13.42
N LEU A 77 -22.09 1.40 -12.25
CA LEU A 77 -22.31 -0.03 -12.15
C LEU A 77 -23.56 -0.44 -12.93
N VAL A 78 -23.42 -1.46 -13.79
CA VAL A 78 -24.58 -2.11 -14.42
C VAL A 78 -25.30 -3.01 -13.42
N GLN A 79 -26.55 -3.38 -13.70
CA GLN A 79 -27.42 -4.10 -12.75
C GLN A 79 -26.76 -5.37 -12.19
N ASP A 80 -26.17 -6.21 -13.05
CA ASP A 80 -25.47 -7.44 -12.65
C ASP A 80 -24.27 -7.16 -11.71
N GLN A 81 -23.54 -6.07 -11.95
CA GLN A 81 -22.42 -5.66 -11.09
C GLN A 81 -22.89 -5.11 -9.75
N LYS A 82 -24.03 -4.39 -9.73
CA LYS A 82 -24.65 -3.91 -8.49
C LYS A 82 -25.06 -5.08 -7.61
N GLU A 83 -25.71 -6.09 -8.15
CA GLU A 83 -26.14 -7.25 -7.35
C GLU A 83 -24.95 -7.98 -6.71
N VAL A 84 -23.87 -8.17 -7.47
CA VAL A 84 -22.62 -8.75 -6.95
C VAL A 84 -21.99 -7.86 -5.88
N TYR A 85 -21.93 -6.55 -6.09
CA TYR A 85 -21.40 -5.59 -5.12
C TYR A 85 -22.18 -5.62 -3.79
N TRP A 86 -23.51 -5.61 -3.85
CA TRP A 86 -24.38 -5.68 -2.68
C TRP A 86 -24.24 -7.01 -1.93
N GLN A 87 -24.16 -8.13 -2.64
CA GLN A 87 -23.93 -9.44 -2.02
C GLN A 87 -22.59 -9.50 -1.27
N VAL A 88 -21.53 -8.91 -1.83
CA VAL A 88 -20.24 -8.83 -1.16
C VAL A 88 -20.33 -7.95 0.09
N LEU A 89 -20.94 -6.77 0.00
CA LEU A 89 -21.13 -5.88 1.16
C LEU A 89 -21.89 -6.56 2.30
N ILE A 90 -23.00 -7.24 1.98
CA ILE A 90 -23.79 -8.01 2.96
C ILE A 90 -22.97 -9.14 3.57
N SER A 91 -22.13 -9.82 2.78
CA SER A 91 -21.29 -10.90 3.28
C SER A 91 -20.20 -10.41 4.25
N VAL A 92 -19.60 -9.25 3.95
CA VAL A 92 -18.63 -8.56 4.81
C VAL A 92 -19.29 -8.12 6.12
N ASP A 93 -20.46 -7.49 6.06
CA ASP A 93 -21.19 -7.00 7.24
C ASP A 93 -21.63 -8.16 8.16
N ASN A 94 -22.08 -9.27 7.56
CA ASN A 94 -22.45 -10.48 8.31
C ASN A 94 -21.26 -11.36 8.71
N ASN A 95 -20.02 -10.93 8.42
CA ASN A 95 -18.78 -11.65 8.72
C ASN A 95 -18.80 -13.13 8.26
N THR A 96 -19.47 -13.39 7.13
CA THR A 96 -19.77 -14.77 6.65
C THR A 96 -18.59 -15.42 5.91
N GLY A 97 -17.44 -14.75 5.82
CA GLY A 97 -16.24 -15.25 5.17
C GLY A 97 -16.17 -14.94 3.66
N ARG A 98 -15.18 -15.53 2.98
CA ARG A 98 -14.68 -15.13 1.65
C ARG A 98 -15.77 -15.16 0.55
N VAL A 99 -15.83 -14.10 -0.25
CA VAL A 99 -16.62 -14.02 -1.48
C VAL A 99 -15.73 -14.20 -2.71
N PHE A 100 -16.12 -15.09 -3.63
CA PHE A 100 -15.41 -15.32 -4.88
C PHE A 100 -16.14 -14.63 -6.03
N LEU A 101 -15.44 -13.72 -6.71
CA LEU A 101 -15.95 -13.01 -7.89
C LEU A 101 -15.63 -13.80 -9.16
N ASP A 102 -16.46 -14.80 -9.48
CA ASP A 102 -16.36 -15.50 -10.76
C ASP A 102 -17.23 -14.81 -11.82
N THR A 103 -16.58 -14.15 -12.77
CA THR A 103 -17.21 -13.55 -13.95
C THR A 103 -16.31 -13.78 -15.17
N PRO A 104 -16.87 -13.90 -16.38
CA PRO A 104 -16.10 -14.04 -17.61
C PRO A 104 -15.12 -12.88 -17.81
N GLY A 105 -14.07 -13.05 -18.61
CA GLY A 105 -13.13 -11.97 -18.90
C GLY A 105 -13.85 -10.75 -19.49
N GLY A 106 -13.67 -9.56 -18.89
CA GLY A 106 -14.19 -8.29 -19.42
C GLY A 106 -15.35 -7.65 -18.64
N THR A 107 -15.96 -8.31 -17.66
CA THR A 107 -17.13 -7.80 -16.89
C THR A 107 -16.81 -6.82 -15.75
N GLY A 108 -15.68 -6.11 -15.79
CA GLY A 108 -15.41 -5.03 -14.84
C GLY A 108 -15.09 -5.48 -13.40
N LYS A 109 -14.54 -6.69 -13.19
CA LYS A 109 -14.07 -7.16 -11.86
C LYS A 109 -13.14 -6.16 -11.16
N THR A 110 -12.26 -5.53 -11.93
CA THR A 110 -11.34 -4.50 -11.42
C THR A 110 -12.10 -3.30 -10.86
N LEU A 111 -13.21 -2.92 -11.49
CA LEU A 111 -14.03 -1.81 -11.03
C LEU A 111 -14.75 -2.14 -9.72
N LEU A 112 -15.26 -3.38 -9.58
CA LEU A 112 -15.86 -3.87 -8.34
C LEU A 112 -14.85 -3.99 -7.19
N ILE A 113 -13.66 -4.51 -7.46
CA ILE A 113 -12.58 -4.62 -6.46
C ILE A 113 -12.15 -3.22 -6.00
N ASN A 114 -11.96 -2.28 -6.93
CA ASN A 114 -11.59 -0.92 -6.58
C ASN A 114 -12.68 -0.21 -5.76
N LEU A 115 -13.96 -0.49 -6.05
CA LEU A 115 -15.08 0.06 -5.29
C LEU A 115 -15.14 -0.51 -3.87
N LEU A 116 -14.93 -1.82 -3.72
CA LEU A 116 -14.90 -2.51 -2.42
C LEU A 116 -13.71 -2.09 -1.56
N LEU A 117 -12.54 -1.82 -2.17
CA LEU A 117 -11.36 -1.34 -1.45
C LEU A 117 -11.43 0.13 -1.05
N ALA A 118 -12.31 0.90 -1.68
CA ALA A 118 -12.51 2.32 -1.41
C ALA A 118 -13.58 2.61 -0.35
N LYS A 119 -14.28 1.58 0.13
CA LYS A 119 -15.26 1.64 1.23
C LYS A 119 -14.67 1.08 2.52
#